data_AF-A0A949Y211-F1
#
_entry.id   AF-A0A949Y211-F1
#
_cell.length_a   1.000
_cell.length_b   1.000
_cell.length_c   1.000
_cell.angle_alpha   90.00
_cell.angle_beta   90.00
_cell.angle_gamma   90.00
#
_symmetry.space_group_name_H-M   'P 1'
#
loop_
_entity.id
_entity.type
_entity.pdbx_description
1 polymer ?
#
loop_
_entity_poly.entity_id
_entity_poly.type
_entity_poly.pdbx_seq_one_letter_code
_entity_poly.pdbx_strand_id
1 'polypeptide(L)'
;MALFSALRDGYHNWNHDQSRKSRRGRRHSRPSRALTFSRVELLEARQLLSGATIYVDVNSTSTTEAGTQANPYHHIQEAINASQAGDTLSIAPGTYAEALDITHPLQLLGPNAG
;
A
#
# COMPACT_ATOMS: atom_id res chain seq x y z
N MET A 1 60.68 -40.10 -42.21
CA MET A 1 60.90 -38.74 -42.76
C MET A 1 59.64 -37.92 -42.50
N ALA A 2 59.78 -36.91 -41.60
CA ALA A 2 58.93 -35.74 -41.28
C ALA A 2 57.39 -35.94 -41.27
N LEU A 3 56.67 -36.01 -40.13
CA LEU A 3 56.36 -34.96 -39.13
C LEU A 3 56.19 -33.55 -39.73
N PHE A 4 54.99 -32.95 -39.63
CA PHE A 4 54.77 -31.70 -38.91
C PHE A 4 53.27 -31.36 -38.74
N SER A 5 52.99 -30.71 -37.61
CA SER A 5 51.71 -30.40 -36.99
C SER A 5 51.36 -28.91 -37.10
N ALA A 6 50.10 -28.57 -36.83
CA ALA A 6 49.54 -27.24 -36.50
C ALA A 6 49.28 -26.31 -37.70
N LEU A 7 48.35 -25.34 -37.71
CA LEU A 7 47.74 -24.57 -36.63
C LEU A 7 46.55 -23.74 -37.19
N ARG A 8 45.39 -23.81 -36.51
CA ARG A 8 44.51 -22.71 -36.06
C ARG A 8 44.05 -21.60 -37.02
N ASP A 9 42.74 -21.60 -37.24
CA ASP A 9 41.76 -20.50 -37.18
C ASP A 9 42.22 -19.08 -37.56
N GLY A 10 41.67 -18.61 -38.68
CA GLY A 10 41.73 -17.22 -39.10
C GLY A 10 40.93 -16.31 -38.17
N TYR A 11 41.64 -15.55 -37.35
CA TYR A 11 41.07 -14.46 -36.57
C TYR A 11 41.11 -13.17 -37.39
N HIS A 12 39.93 -12.69 -37.76
CA HIS A 12 39.73 -11.38 -38.34
C HIS A 12 40.04 -10.29 -37.30
N ASN A 13 41.01 -9.46 -37.65
CA ASN A 13 41.43 -8.27 -36.95
C ASN A 13 40.34 -7.18 -37.02
N TRP A 14 39.85 -6.71 -35.88
CA TRP A 14 39.27 -5.37 -35.76
C TRP A 14 39.81 -4.70 -34.51
N ASN A 15 40.83 -3.88 -34.73
CA ASN A 15 41.41 -2.98 -33.75
C ASN A 15 40.74 -1.60 -33.96
N HIS A 16 39.78 -1.25 -33.11
CA HIS A 16 39.44 0.15 -32.91
C HIS A 16 39.55 0.45 -31.42
N ASP A 17 40.71 0.99 -31.09
CA ASP A 17 40.96 1.82 -29.92
C ASP A 17 39.78 2.76 -29.67
N GLN A 18 39.22 2.70 -28.46
CA GLN A 18 38.87 3.91 -27.72
C GLN A 18 39.20 3.69 -26.23
N SER A 19 40.46 3.98 -25.92
CA SER A 19 40.91 4.60 -24.68
C SER A 19 39.84 5.54 -24.11
N ARG A 20 39.34 5.25 -22.90
CA ARG A 20 39.44 6.13 -21.73
C ARG A 20 38.42 5.73 -20.66
N LYS A 21 38.96 5.37 -19.50
CA LYS A 21 38.54 5.86 -18.17
C LYS A 21 37.09 5.59 -17.77
N SER A 22 36.90 4.69 -16.81
CA SER A 22 36.79 5.15 -15.40
C SER A 22 36.30 4.01 -14.51
N ARG A 23 37.16 3.64 -13.57
CA ARG A 23 36.78 2.96 -12.33
C ARG A 23 35.85 3.88 -11.54
N ARG A 24 34.63 3.42 -11.24
CA ARG A 24 33.97 3.55 -9.93
C ARG A 24 32.55 3.00 -10.07
N GLY A 25 32.29 1.89 -9.38
CA GLY A 25 30.94 1.42 -9.15
C GLY A 25 30.10 2.54 -8.54
N ARG A 26 28.96 2.83 -9.17
CA ARG A 26 27.89 3.61 -8.56
C ARG A 26 26.73 2.67 -8.30
N ARG A 27 26.70 2.23 -7.04
CA ARG A 27 25.50 1.84 -6.32
C ARG A 27 24.38 2.85 -6.56
N HIS A 28 23.17 2.33 -6.74
CA HIS A 28 21.87 2.99 -6.62
C HIS A 28 21.66 4.18 -7.60
N SER A 29 20.61 4.19 -8.40
CA SER A 29 19.24 4.08 -7.93
C SER A 29 18.40 3.39 -9.00
N ARG A 30 17.66 2.36 -8.59
CA ARG A 30 16.37 2.08 -9.23
C ARG A 30 15.65 3.43 -9.31
N PRO A 31 15.15 3.87 -10.47
CA PRO A 31 14.32 5.06 -10.47
C PRO A 31 13.18 4.74 -9.52
N SER A 32 13.21 5.36 -8.34
CA SER A 32 12.05 5.56 -7.51
C SER A 32 11.12 6.29 -8.43
N ARG A 33 10.31 5.52 -9.15
CA ARG A 33 9.14 5.97 -9.88
C ARG A 33 8.42 6.76 -8.80
N ALA A 34 8.59 8.07 -8.85
CA ALA A 34 7.98 8.98 -7.90
C ALA A 34 6.49 8.77 -8.16
N LEU A 35 5.92 7.86 -7.38
CA LEU A 35 4.50 7.60 -7.34
C LEU A 35 3.97 8.97 -7.00
N THR A 36 3.30 9.59 -7.97
CA THR A 36 2.39 10.70 -7.68
C THR A 36 1.59 10.22 -6.49
N PHE A 37 1.89 10.77 -5.32
CA PHE A 37 1.17 10.46 -4.10
C PHE A 37 -0.25 10.89 -4.38
N SER A 38 -1.08 9.94 -4.82
CA SER A 38 -2.51 10.16 -4.95
C SER A 38 -2.94 10.71 -3.61
N ARG A 39 -3.73 11.78 -3.63
CA ARG A 39 -4.21 12.52 -2.45
C ARG A 39 -4.78 11.62 -1.34
N VAL A 40 -5.10 10.37 -1.66
CA VAL A 40 -5.49 9.28 -0.78
C VAL A 40 -4.34 8.79 0.12
N GLU A 41 -3.11 8.55 -0.38
CA GLU A 41 -2.00 7.98 0.44
C GLU A 41 -1.50 8.90 1.57
N LEU A 42 -1.74 10.21 1.49
CA LEU A 42 -1.30 11.16 2.51
C LEU A 42 -2.24 11.22 3.73
N LEU A 43 -3.47 10.70 3.60
CA LEU A 43 -4.41 10.54 4.73
C LEU A 43 -4.11 9.26 5.52
N GLU A 44 -3.68 8.20 4.85
CA GLU A 44 -3.42 6.90 5.45
C GLU A 44 -2.23 6.92 6.44
N ALA A 45 -1.22 7.74 6.18
CA ALA A 45 -0.02 7.81 7.03
C ALA A 45 -0.19 8.62 8.33
N ARG A 46 -1.20 9.51 8.43
CA ARG A 46 -1.46 10.30 9.66
C ARG A 46 -2.22 9.52 10.74
N GLN A 47 -2.85 8.40 10.38
CA GLN A 47 -3.69 7.59 11.28
C GLN A 47 -2.91 6.49 12.03
N LEU A 48 -1.62 6.29 11.74
CA LEU A 48 -0.84 5.18 12.30
C LEU A 48 -0.43 5.34 13.78
N LEU A 49 -0.72 6.47 14.44
CA LEU A 49 -0.33 6.68 15.86
C LEU A 49 -1.51 6.98 16.80
N SER A 50 -2.67 7.33 16.25
CA SER A 50 -3.92 7.56 16.97
C SER A 50 -4.99 6.93 16.09
N GLY A 51 -5.67 5.89 16.57
CA GLY A 51 -6.57 5.08 15.76
C GLY A 51 -7.54 5.88 14.88
N ALA A 52 -7.91 5.29 13.76
CA ALA A 52 -8.81 5.86 12.78
C ALA A 52 -10.21 6.06 13.37
N THR A 53 -10.95 7.07 12.88
CA THR A 53 -12.39 7.16 13.11
C THR A 53 -13.14 6.65 11.89
N ILE A 54 -13.90 5.57 12.08
CA ILE A 54 -14.71 4.91 11.06
C ILE A 54 -16.19 5.24 11.31
N TYR A 55 -16.92 5.64 10.28
CA TYR A 55 -18.32 6.04 10.39
C TYR A 55 -19.26 4.91 9.96
N VAL A 56 -20.34 4.72 10.73
CA VAL A 56 -21.40 3.74 10.47
C VAL A 56 -22.75 4.44 10.51
N ASP A 57 -23.55 4.27 9.46
CA ASP A 57 -24.92 4.80 9.38
C ASP A 57 -25.79 3.85 8.54
N VAL A 58 -26.71 3.15 9.21
CA VAL A 58 -27.64 2.21 8.56
C VAL A 58 -28.62 2.90 7.61
N ASN A 59 -28.84 4.21 7.78
CA ASN A 59 -29.77 4.99 6.97
C ASN A 59 -29.08 5.72 5.81
N SER A 60 -27.75 5.56 5.68
CA SER A 60 -27.01 6.13 4.57
C SER A 60 -27.54 5.59 3.24
N THR A 61 -27.67 6.48 2.25
CA THR A 61 -28.03 6.13 0.88
C THR A 61 -26.80 6.01 -0.02
N SER A 62 -25.58 6.07 0.54
CA SER A 62 -24.36 5.94 -0.25
C SER A 62 -24.27 4.55 -0.85
N THR A 63 -23.81 4.47 -2.10
CA THR A 63 -23.52 3.18 -2.75
C THR A 63 -22.07 2.76 -2.54
N THR A 64 -21.29 3.56 -1.79
CA THR A 64 -19.89 3.30 -1.47
C THR A 64 -19.73 3.29 0.04
N GLU A 65 -19.06 2.27 0.56
CA GLU A 65 -18.86 2.06 2.00
C GLU A 65 -17.37 2.10 2.30
N ALA A 66 -16.85 3.30 2.52
CA ALA A 66 -15.42 3.55 2.74
C ALA A 66 -15.10 3.90 4.19
N GLY A 67 -16.08 3.82 5.10
CA GLY A 67 -15.92 4.19 6.51
C GLY A 67 -15.71 5.68 6.76
N THR A 68 -15.98 6.53 5.78
CA THR A 68 -15.86 7.99 5.91
C THR A 68 -17.23 8.62 6.21
N GLN A 69 -17.27 9.85 6.72
CA GLN A 69 -18.55 10.51 6.99
C GLN A 69 -19.46 10.68 5.76
N ALA A 70 -18.89 10.79 4.56
CA ALA A 70 -19.65 10.88 3.31
C ALA A 70 -20.06 9.51 2.74
N ASN A 71 -19.35 8.46 3.15
CA ASN A 71 -19.50 7.08 2.67
C ASN A 71 -19.36 6.14 3.87
N PRO A 72 -20.31 6.19 4.84
CA PRO A 72 -20.25 5.35 6.03
C PRO A 72 -20.56 3.90 5.68
N TYR A 73 -20.18 2.96 6.55
CA TYR A 73 -20.67 1.59 6.45
C TYR A 73 -22.14 1.52 6.87
N HIS A 74 -22.94 0.66 6.23
CA HIS A 74 -24.32 0.46 6.66
C HIS A 74 -24.42 -0.55 7.82
N HIS A 75 -23.46 -1.47 7.92
CA HIS A 75 -23.38 -2.48 8.97
C HIS A 75 -22.19 -2.23 9.92
N ILE A 76 -22.41 -2.49 11.21
CA ILE A 76 -21.36 -2.35 12.23
C ILE A 76 -20.28 -3.42 12.01
N GLN A 77 -20.64 -4.65 11.62
CA GLN A 77 -19.65 -5.70 11.41
C GLN A 77 -18.67 -5.37 10.27
N GLU A 78 -19.11 -4.68 9.22
CA GLU A 78 -18.23 -4.26 8.12
C GLU A 78 -17.21 -3.23 8.59
N ALA A 79 -17.65 -2.29 9.42
CA ALA A 79 -16.76 -1.33 10.05
C ALA A 79 -15.75 -2.00 10.99
N ILE A 80 -16.16 -3.03 11.75
CA ILE A 80 -15.25 -3.84 12.58
C ILE A 80 -14.21 -4.55 11.70
N ASN A 81 -14.63 -5.17 10.59
CA ASN A 81 -13.74 -5.88 9.68
C ASN A 81 -12.72 -4.93 9.01
N ALA A 82 -13.11 -3.69 8.74
CA ALA A 82 -12.24 -2.65 8.19
C ALA A 82 -11.35 -1.97 9.25
N SER A 83 -11.70 -2.09 10.54
CA SER A 83 -10.97 -1.46 11.63
C SER A 83 -9.66 -2.19 11.99
N GLN A 84 -8.79 -1.46 12.67
CA GLN A 84 -7.58 -1.93 13.29
C GLN A 84 -7.66 -1.74 14.82
N ALA A 85 -6.74 -2.39 15.53
CA ALA A 85 -6.63 -2.22 16.98
C ALA A 85 -6.38 -0.75 17.35
N GLY A 86 -7.23 -0.20 18.21
CA GLY A 86 -7.19 1.19 18.67
C GLY A 86 -8.08 2.15 17.90
N ASP A 87 -8.78 1.69 16.86
CA ASP A 87 -9.72 2.49 16.09
C ASP A 87 -11.01 2.80 16.86
N THR A 88 -11.71 3.81 16.39
CA THR A 88 -12.99 4.28 16.92
C THR A 88 -14.06 4.18 15.84
N LEU A 89 -15.14 3.45 16.14
CA LEU A 89 -16.34 3.39 15.33
C LEU A 89 -17.35 4.43 15.84
N SER A 90 -17.65 5.42 15.01
CA SER A 90 -18.70 6.42 15.25
C SER A 90 -19.99 5.95 14.59
N ILE A 91 -20.95 5.56 15.42
CA ILE A 91 -22.20 4.92 15.00
C ILE A 91 -23.33 5.95 15.09
N ALA A 92 -23.96 6.22 13.95
CA ALA A 92 -25.11 7.09 13.86
C ALA A 92 -26.34 6.47 14.57
N PRO A 93 -27.33 7.27 14.97
CA PRO A 93 -28.59 6.75 15.48
C PRO A 93 -29.25 5.81 14.47
N GLY A 94 -29.52 4.58 14.90
CA GLY A 94 -30.12 3.57 14.04
C GLY A 94 -30.34 2.26 14.79
N THR A 95 -31.12 1.37 14.17
CA THR A 95 -31.33 0.01 14.66
C THR A 95 -30.44 -0.93 13.84
N TYR A 96 -29.48 -1.55 14.52
CA TYR A 96 -28.54 -2.49 13.92
C TYR A 96 -28.86 -3.90 14.43
N ALA A 97 -29.63 -4.65 13.63
CA ALA A 97 -30.06 -6.01 13.97
C ALA A 97 -29.06 -7.04 13.43
N GLU A 98 -27.86 -7.09 14.02
CA GLU A 98 -26.76 -7.98 13.62
C GLU A 98 -26.02 -8.55 14.84
N ALA A 99 -25.33 -9.66 14.67
CA ALA A 99 -24.42 -10.22 15.68
C ALA A 99 -23.01 -9.70 15.41
N LEU A 100 -22.35 -9.17 16.45
CA LEU A 100 -21.01 -8.59 16.33
C LEU A 100 -19.94 -9.58 16.79
N ASP A 101 -18.92 -9.77 15.96
CA ASP A 101 -17.67 -10.45 16.28
C ASP A 101 -16.54 -9.41 16.40
N ILE A 102 -16.19 -9.06 17.64
CA ILE A 102 -15.14 -8.09 17.96
C ILE A 102 -13.85 -8.84 18.27
N THR A 103 -12.95 -8.86 17.29
CA THR A 103 -11.70 -9.63 17.35
C THR A 103 -10.50 -8.85 17.86
N HIS A 104 -10.61 -7.52 17.97
CA HIS A 104 -9.52 -6.60 18.33
C HIS A 104 -10.05 -5.46 19.22
N PRO A 105 -9.18 -4.84 20.05
CA PRO A 105 -9.60 -3.70 20.87
C PRO A 105 -9.93 -2.50 19.99
N LEU A 106 -11.14 -1.96 20.13
CA LEU A 106 -11.63 -0.77 19.43
C LEU A 106 -12.67 -0.07 20.30
N GLN A 107 -13.00 1.17 19.98
CA GLN A 107 -14.04 1.94 20.67
C GLN A 107 -15.31 1.98 19.82
N LEU A 108 -16.47 1.65 20.40
CA LEU A 108 -17.77 1.90 19.78
C LEU A 108 -18.40 3.11 20.44
N LEU A 109 -18.58 4.18 19.66
CA LEU A 109 -19.26 5.40 20.08
C LEU A 109 -20.64 5.42 19.42
N GLY A 110 -21.65 5.09 20.21
CA GLY A 110 -23.04 5.25 19.81
C GLY A 110 -23.48 6.72 19.85
N PRO A 111 -24.70 7.01 19.38
CA PRO A 111 -25.28 8.34 19.52
C PRO A 111 -25.38 8.73 21.01
N ASN A 112 -24.88 9.93 21.34
CA ASN A 112 -24.77 10.46 22.71
C ASN A 112 -23.70 9.80 23.59
N ALA A 113 -22.72 9.09 23.02
CA ALA A 113 -21.52 8.73 23.78
C ALA A 113 -20.76 10.00 24.18
N GLY A 114 -20.75 10.32 25.48
CA GLY A 114 -20.12 11.50 26.09
C GLY A 114 -19.97 11.32 27.59
#